data_AF-A0A7K1UXF0-F1
#
_entry.id   AF-A0A7K1UXF0-F1
#
_cell.length_a   1.000
_cell.length_b   1.000
_cell.length_c   1.000
_cell.angle_alpha   90.00
_cell.angle_beta   90.00
_cell.angle_gamma   90.00
#
_symmetry.space_group_name_H-M   'P 1'
#
loop_
_entity.id
_entity.type
_entity.pdbx_description
1 polymer ?
#
loop_
_entity_poly.entity_id
_entity_poly.type
_entity_poly.pdbx_seq_one_letter_code
_entity_poly.pdbx_strand_id
1 'polypeptide(L)'
;MRWAVAVSALLLALFTSGCGLIGSTSAVQQGDCLKKSGDDGFDKVSCSSSDAGFVVLDRAGSGKAHERCVDVAGTEYVYNDKGSGSICVGVKGADPAHAANAAQKGDCLTDTAGSTVQKVDCTDRTAVYRVLARPDATEFMTDMACNNVTGTQSTYSYLLKAKKGMGAFGTGIVFCLIAKDSDPTRTIDNAKQGDCLHKSGANDLTVTSCTSSDADYKLLATMTSETMCTSIKGSIATFDYQLPGSIPKALCLGSAH
;
A
#
# COMPACT_ATOMS: atom_id res chain seq x y z
N MET A 1 65.68 -17.37 -14.33
CA MET A 1 66.44 -16.24 -13.73
C MET A 1 65.49 -15.04 -13.72
N ARG A 2 64.62 -14.83 -12.72
CA ARG A 2 64.85 -14.18 -11.40
C ARG A 2 65.68 -12.89 -11.50
N TRP A 3 65.04 -11.72 -11.57
CA TRP A 3 65.36 -10.39 -10.98
C TRP A 3 64.05 -9.57 -11.14
N ALA A 4 63.18 -9.27 -10.16
CA ALA A 4 63.27 -8.64 -8.84
C ALA A 4 63.53 -7.11 -8.86
N VAL A 5 62.40 -6.39 -8.70
CA VAL A 5 62.17 -5.13 -7.96
C VAL A 5 62.80 -3.80 -8.44
N ALA A 6 61.93 -2.84 -8.74
CA ALA A 6 62.11 -1.45 -8.34
C ALA A 6 60.75 -0.85 -7.94
N VAL A 7 60.61 -0.59 -6.64
CA VAL A 7 59.57 0.26 -6.02
C VAL A 7 60.13 1.68 -6.02
N SER A 8 59.37 2.64 -6.57
CA SER A 8 59.54 4.07 -6.24
C SER A 8 58.18 4.76 -6.26
N ALA A 9 57.75 5.13 -5.06
CA ALA A 9 56.67 6.06 -4.80
C ALA A 9 57.12 7.50 -5.07
N LEU A 10 56.26 8.35 -5.63
CA LEU A 10 56.13 9.75 -5.21
C LEU A 10 54.87 10.43 -5.80
N LEU A 11 53.94 10.77 -4.90
CA LEU A 11 53.17 12.03 -4.79
C LEU A 11 52.64 12.73 -6.05
N LEU A 12 51.30 12.81 -6.16
CA LEU A 12 50.61 14.11 -6.17
C LEU A 12 49.13 13.92 -5.80
N ALA A 13 48.80 14.31 -4.56
CA ALA A 13 47.44 14.60 -4.15
C ALA A 13 46.97 15.84 -4.92
N LEU A 14 45.99 15.68 -5.80
CA LEU A 14 45.17 16.79 -6.27
C LEU A 14 43.86 16.73 -5.48
N PHE A 15 43.89 17.31 -4.28
CA PHE A 15 42.71 17.93 -3.71
C PHE A 15 42.31 19.06 -4.65
N THR A 16 41.43 18.80 -5.61
CA THR A 16 40.69 19.88 -6.26
C THR A 16 39.63 20.34 -5.29
N SER A 17 40.06 21.17 -4.34
CA SER A 17 39.25 22.23 -3.75
C SER A 17 38.81 23.16 -4.89
N GLY A 18 37.79 22.72 -5.62
CA GLY A 18 37.05 23.55 -6.56
C GLY A 18 35.92 24.23 -5.80
N CYS A 19 36.17 25.45 -5.31
CA CYS A 19 35.13 26.46 -5.18
C CYS A 19 34.55 26.72 -6.58
N GLY A 20 33.62 25.86 -7.00
CA GLY A 20 32.82 26.04 -8.19
C GLY A 20 31.48 26.63 -7.81
N LEU A 21 31.35 27.95 -7.95
CA LEU A 21 30.07 28.61 -8.15
C LEU A 21 29.45 28.03 -9.42
N ILE A 22 28.67 26.96 -9.28
CA ILE A 22 27.78 26.48 -10.33
C ILE A 22 26.36 26.78 -9.85
N GLY A 23 25.99 28.05 -9.98
CA GLY A 23 24.60 28.43 -10.18
C GLY A 23 24.17 27.93 -11.55
N SER A 24 23.96 26.62 -11.68
CA SER A 24 23.27 26.04 -12.83
C SER A 24 21.93 25.55 -12.34
N THR A 25 20.89 26.18 -12.87
CA THR A 25 19.50 25.72 -12.88
C THR A 25 19.38 24.40 -13.65
N SER A 26 20.14 23.40 -13.23
CA SER A 26 20.14 22.07 -13.80
C SER A 26 18.93 21.37 -13.22
N ALA A 27 17.97 21.00 -14.08
CA ALA A 27 16.81 20.23 -13.67
C ALA A 27 17.26 19.01 -12.85
N VAL A 28 16.62 18.76 -11.71
CA VAL A 28 16.98 17.63 -10.83
C VAL A 28 16.86 16.29 -11.58
N GLN A 29 17.78 15.38 -11.32
CA GLN A 29 17.85 14.06 -11.96
C GLN A 29 17.69 12.96 -10.92
N GLN A 30 17.38 11.76 -11.39
CA GLN A 30 17.37 10.56 -10.55
C GLN A 30 18.71 10.42 -9.80
N GLY A 31 18.64 10.13 -8.51
CA GLY A 31 19.79 10.02 -7.62
C GLY A 31 20.27 11.36 -7.02
N ASP A 32 19.76 12.50 -7.47
CA ASP A 32 20.08 13.78 -6.84
C ASP A 32 19.54 13.83 -5.41
N CYS A 33 20.39 14.27 -4.48
CA CYS A 33 19.98 14.47 -3.10
C CYS A 33 19.37 15.85 -2.89
N LEU A 34 18.36 15.87 -2.02
CA LEU A 34 17.53 17.02 -1.78
C LEU A 34 17.47 17.29 -0.26
N LYS A 35 17.38 18.57 0.09
CA LYS A 35 16.90 19.02 1.40
C LYS A 35 15.51 19.61 1.24
N LYS A 36 14.69 19.49 2.27
CA LYS A 36 13.38 20.13 2.27
C LYS A 36 13.55 21.65 2.44
N SER A 37 12.97 22.44 1.54
CA SER A 37 12.93 23.90 1.59
C SER A 37 11.48 24.38 1.76
N GLY A 38 11.08 24.55 3.01
CA GLY A 38 9.69 24.86 3.39
C GLY A 38 8.78 23.63 3.43
N ASP A 39 7.47 23.85 3.41
CA ASP A 39 6.50 22.75 3.53
C ASP A 39 6.45 21.87 2.28
N ASP A 40 6.71 22.47 1.12
CA ASP A 40 6.39 21.89 -0.20
C ASP A 40 7.53 22.04 -1.24
N GLY A 41 8.74 22.39 -0.80
CA GLY A 41 9.90 22.64 -1.68
C GLY A 41 11.08 21.71 -1.39
N PHE A 42 11.91 21.53 -2.41
CA PHE A 42 13.17 20.81 -2.29
C PHE A 42 14.29 21.58 -2.98
N ASP A 43 15.43 21.72 -2.29
CA ASP A 43 16.65 22.25 -2.88
C ASP A 43 17.63 21.10 -3.13
N LYS A 44 18.24 21.10 -4.31
CA LYS A 44 19.34 20.17 -4.62
C LYS A 44 20.55 20.50 -3.74
N VAL A 45 21.10 19.48 -3.09
CA VAL A 45 22.27 19.59 -2.22
C VAL A 45 23.24 18.45 -2.50
N SER A 46 24.46 18.55 -1.96
CA SER A 46 25.39 17.41 -1.99
C SER A 46 24.81 16.23 -1.22
N CYS A 47 24.91 15.02 -1.78
CA CYS A 47 24.51 13.79 -1.09
C CYS A 47 25.34 13.50 0.17
N SER A 48 26.53 14.08 0.30
CA SER A 48 27.32 13.97 1.54
C SER A 48 26.91 14.96 2.63
N SER A 49 26.02 15.90 2.32
CA SER A 49 25.57 16.92 3.26
C SER A 49 24.69 16.30 4.35
N SER A 50 24.81 16.81 5.58
CA SER A 50 23.99 16.35 6.71
C SER A 50 22.51 16.75 6.59
N ASP A 51 22.20 17.77 5.79
CA ASP A 51 20.83 18.22 5.51
C ASP A 51 20.18 17.51 4.30
N ALA A 52 20.91 16.63 3.62
CA ALA A 52 20.39 15.81 2.53
C ALA A 52 19.52 14.67 3.05
N GLY A 53 18.25 14.97 3.36
CA GLY A 53 17.27 14.01 3.89
C GLY A 53 16.49 13.23 2.83
N PHE A 54 16.56 13.64 1.56
CA PHE A 54 15.71 13.10 0.49
C PHE A 54 16.51 12.83 -0.78
N VAL A 55 15.93 12.03 -1.68
CA VAL A 55 16.52 11.68 -2.98
C VAL A 55 15.46 11.64 -4.07
N VAL A 56 15.82 12.07 -5.28
CA VAL A 56 14.98 11.86 -6.47
C VAL A 56 15.05 10.38 -6.86
N LEU A 57 13.92 9.69 -6.78
CA LEU A 57 13.82 8.28 -7.11
C LEU A 57 13.61 8.06 -8.60
N ASP A 58 12.76 8.87 -9.23
CA ASP A 58 12.51 8.84 -10.67
C ASP A 58 11.73 10.10 -11.13
N ARG A 59 11.45 10.17 -12.43
CA ARG A 59 10.50 11.09 -13.06
C ARG A 59 9.36 10.31 -13.69
N ALA A 60 8.13 10.71 -13.38
CA ALA A 60 6.92 10.11 -13.91
C ALA A 60 6.18 11.02 -14.90
N GLY A 61 5.42 10.40 -15.79
CA GLY A 61 4.58 11.05 -16.79
C GLY A 61 4.68 10.40 -18.17
N SER A 62 3.99 11.00 -19.14
CA SER A 62 3.90 10.45 -20.49
C SER A 62 5.27 10.19 -21.11
N GLY A 63 5.48 8.96 -21.60
CA GLY A 63 6.74 8.53 -22.22
C GLY A 63 7.86 8.19 -21.23
N LYS A 64 7.53 8.02 -19.94
CA LYS A 64 8.44 7.52 -18.89
C LYS A 64 8.10 6.07 -18.51
N ALA A 65 8.98 5.44 -17.72
CA ALA A 65 8.76 4.08 -17.22
C ALA A 65 7.51 4.00 -16.32
N HIS A 66 7.24 5.08 -15.58
CA HIS A 66 6.07 5.22 -14.73
C HIS A 66 5.25 6.41 -15.18
N GLU A 67 3.95 6.22 -15.37
CA GLU A 67 3.04 7.34 -15.66
C GLU A 67 2.80 8.22 -14.43
N ARG A 68 2.92 7.65 -13.21
CA ARG A 68 2.68 8.36 -11.95
C ARG A 68 3.73 8.05 -10.91
N CYS A 69 4.02 9.02 -10.06
CA CYS A 69 5.01 8.87 -8.99
C CYS A 69 4.60 7.86 -7.91
N VAL A 70 3.30 7.58 -7.72
CA VAL A 70 2.86 6.59 -6.71
C VAL A 70 3.27 5.17 -7.10
N ASP A 71 3.55 4.95 -8.39
CA ASP A 71 4.01 3.67 -8.93
C ASP A 71 5.54 3.51 -8.84
N VAL A 72 6.27 4.55 -8.40
CA VAL A 72 7.72 4.51 -8.13
C VAL A 72 7.94 4.13 -6.67
N ALA A 73 8.52 2.95 -6.44
CA ALA A 73 8.74 2.39 -5.11
C ALA A 73 9.47 3.35 -4.16
N GLY A 74 8.91 3.57 -2.96
CA GLY A 74 9.51 4.41 -1.92
C GLY A 74 9.24 5.92 -2.05
N THR A 75 8.44 6.32 -3.05
CA THR A 75 8.06 7.72 -3.23
C THR A 75 7.12 8.18 -2.14
N GLU A 76 7.49 9.24 -1.43
CA GLU A 76 6.63 9.92 -0.45
C GLU A 76 6.11 11.27 -0.94
N TYR A 77 6.86 11.92 -1.83
CA TYR A 77 6.55 13.26 -2.32
C TYR A 77 6.49 13.28 -3.84
N VAL A 78 5.54 14.05 -4.36
CA VAL A 78 5.47 14.42 -5.77
C VAL A 78 5.47 15.94 -5.89
N TYR A 79 6.32 16.46 -6.75
CA TYR A 79 6.21 17.85 -7.19
C TYR A 79 6.47 17.98 -8.69
N ASN A 80 5.80 18.94 -9.30
CA ASN A 80 5.83 19.14 -10.74
C ASN A 80 6.91 20.17 -11.09
N ASP A 81 7.79 19.79 -12.00
CA ASP A 81 8.68 20.73 -12.68
C ASP A 81 7.93 21.30 -13.89
N LYS A 82 7.98 22.62 -14.10
CA LYS A 82 7.18 23.31 -15.13
C LYS A 82 7.66 22.87 -16.53
N GLY A 83 7.10 21.77 -17.04
CA GLY A 83 7.29 21.27 -18.41
C GLY A 83 7.97 19.90 -18.55
N SER A 84 8.38 19.25 -17.45
CA SER A 84 9.28 18.07 -17.51
C SER A 84 8.73 16.79 -16.85
N GLY A 85 7.42 16.77 -16.55
CA GLY A 85 6.78 15.68 -15.80
C GLY A 85 6.86 15.85 -14.28
N SER A 86 6.35 14.85 -13.56
CA SER A 86 6.36 14.81 -12.09
C SER A 86 7.69 14.24 -11.58
N ILE A 87 8.24 14.85 -10.55
CA ILE A 87 9.45 14.37 -9.87
C ILE A 87 9.02 13.58 -8.64
N CYS A 88 9.50 12.34 -8.56
CA CYS A 88 9.16 11.40 -7.51
C CYS A 88 10.28 11.37 -6.48
N VAL A 89 9.98 11.75 -5.24
CA VAL A 89 10.98 11.92 -4.18
C VAL A 89 10.68 10.99 -3.01
N GLY A 90 11.72 10.32 -2.55
CA GLY A 90 11.70 9.47 -1.36
C GLY A 90 12.64 9.98 -0.28
N VAL A 91 12.47 9.44 0.93
CA VAL A 91 13.42 9.63 2.02
C VAL A 91 14.74 8.95 1.69
N LYS A 92 15.85 9.65 1.92
CA LYS A 92 17.18 9.12 1.63
C LYS A 92 17.48 7.93 2.54
N GLY A 93 17.93 6.82 1.95
CA GLY A 93 18.25 5.59 2.67
C GLY A 93 17.04 4.75 3.06
N ALA A 94 15.82 5.17 2.69
CA ALA A 94 14.67 4.27 2.72
C ALA A 94 14.89 3.10 1.76
N ASP A 95 14.28 1.95 2.08
CA ASP A 95 14.40 0.75 1.28
C ASP A 95 13.22 0.63 0.30
N PRO A 96 13.43 0.81 -1.02
CA PRO A 96 12.36 0.71 -1.99
C PRO A 96 11.78 -0.71 -2.12
N ALA A 97 12.54 -1.75 -1.76
CA ALA A 97 12.07 -3.14 -1.87
C ALA A 97 10.93 -3.45 -0.89
N HIS A 98 10.97 -2.81 0.28
CA HIS A 98 9.96 -2.95 1.33
C HIS A 98 8.95 -1.80 1.33
N ALA A 99 8.97 -0.92 0.32
CA ALA A 99 8.04 0.19 0.23
C ALA A 99 6.62 -0.31 -0.03
N ALA A 100 5.66 0.07 0.82
CA ALA A 100 4.27 -0.36 0.68
C ALA A 100 3.69 0.00 -0.70
N ASN A 101 4.00 1.17 -1.25
CA ASN A 101 3.44 1.61 -2.52
C ASN A 101 3.87 0.77 -3.74
N ALA A 102 4.91 -0.03 -3.59
CA ALA A 102 5.38 -0.99 -4.59
C ALA A 102 4.60 -2.31 -4.56
N ALA A 103 3.82 -2.59 -3.51
CA ALA A 103 3.03 -3.80 -3.40
C ALA A 103 1.99 -3.88 -4.51
N GLN A 104 1.79 -5.09 -5.03
CA GLN A 104 0.83 -5.45 -6.08
C GLN A 104 -0.15 -6.50 -5.55
N LYS A 105 -1.18 -6.81 -6.34
CA LYS A 105 -2.10 -7.92 -6.02
C LYS A 105 -1.32 -9.22 -5.76
N GLY A 106 -1.60 -9.86 -4.63
CA GLY A 106 -0.94 -11.08 -4.17
C GLY A 106 0.24 -10.85 -3.23
N ASP A 107 0.83 -9.65 -3.21
CA ASP A 107 1.89 -9.32 -2.25
C ASP A 107 1.34 -9.22 -0.82
N CYS A 108 2.23 -9.30 0.16
CA CYS A 108 1.87 -9.16 1.56
C CYS A 108 2.40 -7.86 2.17
N LEU A 109 1.61 -7.35 3.12
CA LEU A 109 1.92 -6.16 3.90
C LEU A 109 1.96 -6.51 5.39
N THR A 110 2.76 -5.75 6.12
CA THR A 110 2.74 -5.72 7.59
C THR A 110 1.42 -5.13 8.11
N ASP A 111 1.24 -5.15 9.44
CA ASP A 111 0.08 -4.53 10.08
C ASP A 111 -0.08 -3.05 9.66
N THR A 112 -1.32 -2.64 9.45
CA THR A 112 -1.74 -1.30 9.03
C THR A 112 -2.04 -0.38 10.21
N ALA A 113 -2.15 -0.92 11.43
CA ALA A 113 -2.27 -0.14 12.67
C ALA A 113 -0.94 0.51 13.12
N GLY A 114 0.19 0.05 12.57
CA GLY A 114 1.53 0.57 12.88
C GLY A 114 1.86 1.88 12.16
N SER A 115 2.96 2.51 12.56
CA SER A 115 3.42 3.80 12.01
C SER A 115 4.06 3.71 10.61
N THR A 116 4.39 2.51 10.12
CA THR A 116 4.95 2.32 8.78
C THR A 116 4.56 0.96 8.23
N VAL A 117 3.67 0.94 7.25
CA VAL A 117 3.32 -0.28 6.51
C VAL A 117 4.45 -0.61 5.54
N GLN A 118 4.84 -1.87 5.49
CA GLN A 118 5.90 -2.35 4.61
C GLN A 118 5.40 -3.50 3.74
N LYS A 119 5.91 -3.57 2.51
CA LYS A 119 5.84 -4.77 1.68
C LYS A 119 6.82 -5.79 2.21
N VAL A 120 6.36 -7.02 2.41
CA VAL A 120 7.18 -8.14 2.92
C VAL A 120 6.83 -9.42 2.17
N ASP A 121 7.72 -10.42 2.25
CA ASP A 121 7.37 -11.77 1.80
C ASP A 121 6.19 -12.32 2.59
N CYS A 122 5.26 -13.00 1.92
CA CYS A 122 4.08 -13.56 2.59
C CYS A 122 4.40 -14.65 3.63
N THR A 123 5.59 -15.23 3.57
CA THR A 123 6.10 -16.18 4.57
C THR A 123 6.73 -15.51 5.78
N ASP A 124 6.95 -14.19 5.73
CA ASP A 124 7.43 -13.43 6.88
C ASP A 124 6.39 -13.47 8.02
N ARG A 125 6.87 -13.58 9.26
CA ARG A 125 6.00 -13.61 10.45
C ARG A 125 5.35 -12.26 10.74
N THR A 126 5.91 -11.18 10.20
CA THR A 126 5.38 -9.82 10.28
C THR A 126 4.31 -9.53 9.22
N ALA A 127 4.17 -10.40 8.20
CA ALA A 127 3.10 -10.30 7.24
C ALA A 127 1.75 -10.55 7.93
N VAL A 128 0.82 -9.61 7.80
CA VAL A 128 -0.53 -9.72 8.38
C VAL A 128 -1.56 -9.79 7.26
N TYR A 129 -1.37 -9.00 6.21
CA TYR A 129 -2.34 -8.86 5.14
C TYR A 129 -1.77 -9.29 3.79
N ARG A 130 -2.65 -9.76 2.91
CA ARG A 130 -2.39 -9.97 1.48
C ARG A 130 -3.23 -9.00 0.67
N VAL A 131 -2.63 -8.43 -0.37
CA VAL A 131 -3.28 -7.45 -1.26
C VAL A 131 -4.22 -8.17 -2.23
N LEU A 132 -5.50 -7.83 -2.20
CA LEU A 132 -6.51 -8.31 -3.16
C LEU A 132 -6.60 -7.41 -4.39
N ALA A 133 -6.48 -6.10 -4.18
CA ALA A 133 -6.50 -5.10 -5.23
C ALA A 133 -5.74 -3.84 -4.80
N ARG A 134 -5.30 -3.09 -5.79
CA ARG A 134 -4.62 -1.80 -5.66
C ARG A 134 -5.29 -0.76 -6.56
N PRO A 135 -6.54 -0.35 -6.28
CA PRO A 135 -7.18 0.73 -7.01
C PRO A 135 -6.46 2.05 -6.81
N ASP A 136 -6.57 2.89 -7.82
CA ASP A 136 -6.15 4.29 -7.74
C ASP A 136 -7.01 5.03 -6.72
N ALA A 137 -6.38 5.92 -5.98
CA ALA A 137 -7.04 6.73 -4.99
C ALA A 137 -6.69 8.20 -5.16
N THR A 138 -7.68 9.02 -4.85
CA THR A 138 -7.47 10.42 -4.50
C THR A 138 -7.86 10.59 -3.04
N GLU A 139 -7.40 11.67 -2.42
CA GLU A 139 -7.65 12.04 -1.02
C GLU A 139 -9.14 12.06 -0.61
N PHE A 140 -10.08 11.98 -1.57
CA PHE A 140 -11.53 12.06 -1.37
C PHE A 140 -12.27 10.73 -1.58
N MET A 141 -11.61 9.66 -2.06
CA MET A 141 -12.29 8.41 -2.45
C MET A 141 -11.69 7.14 -1.83
N THR A 142 -10.89 7.26 -0.78
CA THR A 142 -10.14 6.13 -0.24
C THR A 142 -11.03 4.98 0.24
N ASP A 143 -12.17 5.30 0.86
CA ASP A 143 -12.98 4.31 1.55
C ASP A 143 -13.91 3.54 0.61
N MET A 144 -14.25 4.13 -0.55
CA MET A 144 -15.12 3.51 -1.54
C MET A 144 -14.37 2.68 -2.58
N ALA A 145 -13.04 2.84 -2.67
CA ALA A 145 -12.23 2.21 -3.71
C ALA A 145 -12.29 0.68 -3.67
N CYS A 146 -12.57 0.09 -2.50
CA CYS A 146 -12.58 -1.36 -2.29
C CYS A 146 -13.97 -1.98 -2.21
N ASN A 147 -15.06 -1.21 -2.35
CA ASN A 147 -16.43 -1.72 -2.16
C ASN A 147 -16.79 -2.89 -3.10
N ASN A 148 -16.16 -2.96 -4.27
CA ASN A 148 -16.38 -4.00 -5.27
C ASN A 148 -15.28 -5.08 -5.27
N VAL A 149 -14.39 -5.07 -4.28
CA VAL A 149 -13.30 -6.05 -4.16
C VAL A 149 -13.71 -7.09 -3.13
N THR A 150 -14.24 -8.20 -3.63
CA THR A 150 -14.67 -9.36 -2.84
C THR A 150 -13.60 -9.81 -1.85
N GLY A 151 -14.01 -10.01 -0.59
CA GLY A 151 -13.14 -10.53 0.47
C GLY A 151 -12.24 -9.48 1.12
N THR A 152 -12.43 -8.21 0.80
CA THR A 152 -11.75 -7.12 1.49
C THR A 152 -12.21 -7.06 2.94
N GLN A 153 -11.27 -7.24 3.87
CA GLN A 153 -11.48 -7.15 5.31
C GLN A 153 -10.95 -5.82 5.88
N SER A 154 -9.95 -5.23 5.21
CA SER A 154 -9.31 -3.99 5.65
C SER A 154 -8.88 -3.16 4.44
N THR A 155 -8.74 -1.85 4.64
CA THR A 155 -8.25 -0.92 3.62
C THR A 155 -7.07 -0.14 4.16
N TYR A 156 -6.08 0.13 3.30
CA TYR A 156 -4.95 0.98 3.63
C TYR A 156 -4.70 1.99 2.51
N SER A 157 -4.67 3.27 2.86
CA SER A 157 -4.47 4.35 1.90
C SER A 157 -3.02 4.81 1.92
N TYR A 158 -2.39 4.80 0.74
CA TYR A 158 -1.08 5.38 0.54
C TYR A 158 -1.22 6.62 -0.35
N LEU A 159 -1.12 7.80 0.26
CA LEU A 159 -1.25 9.09 -0.43
C LEU A 159 0.11 9.77 -0.50
N LEU A 160 0.50 10.23 -1.70
CA LEU A 160 1.70 11.05 -1.85
C LEU A 160 1.47 12.44 -1.27
N LYS A 161 2.49 12.96 -0.60
CA LYS A 161 2.53 14.35 -0.15
C LYS A 161 2.78 15.24 -1.37
N ALA A 162 1.89 16.19 -1.64
CA ALA A 162 1.97 17.09 -2.78
C ALA A 162 1.85 18.57 -2.35
N LYS A 163 2.34 19.48 -3.21
CA LYS A 163 2.26 20.93 -3.01
C LYS A 163 0.82 21.40 -2.81
N LYS A 164 0.54 22.19 -1.75
CA LYS A 164 -0.78 22.80 -1.55
C LYS A 164 -1.12 23.78 -2.70
N GLY A 165 -2.25 23.55 -3.37
CA GLY A 165 -2.83 24.43 -4.38
C GLY A 165 -4.15 23.87 -4.92
N MET A 166 -5.05 24.74 -5.41
CA MET A 166 -6.34 24.34 -5.97
C MET A 166 -6.14 23.32 -7.10
N GLY A 167 -6.53 22.06 -6.87
CA GLY A 167 -6.36 20.94 -7.81
C GLY A 167 -5.28 19.92 -7.44
N ALA A 168 -4.50 20.15 -6.38
CA ALA A 168 -3.55 19.19 -5.83
C ALA A 168 -4.25 18.16 -4.94
N PHE A 169 -5.09 17.33 -5.55
CA PHE A 169 -5.58 16.12 -4.92
C PHE A 169 -4.40 15.18 -4.74
N GLY A 170 -4.09 14.74 -3.52
CA GLY A 170 -3.03 13.76 -3.29
C GLY A 170 -3.26 12.54 -4.19
N THR A 171 -2.37 12.33 -5.16
CA THR A 171 -2.38 11.11 -5.98
C THR A 171 -1.91 9.97 -5.10
N GLY A 172 -2.71 8.92 -5.03
CA GLY A 172 -2.40 7.79 -4.18
C GLY A 172 -3.00 6.51 -4.71
N ILE A 173 -2.94 5.51 -3.85
CA ILE A 173 -3.52 4.19 -4.06
C ILE A 173 -4.18 3.76 -2.76
N VAL A 174 -5.19 2.92 -2.88
CA VAL A 174 -5.75 2.19 -1.76
C VAL A 174 -5.43 0.73 -1.95
N PHE A 175 -5.05 0.06 -0.88
CA PHE A 175 -4.91 -1.37 -0.83
C PHE A 175 -6.19 -1.96 -0.25
N CYS A 176 -6.80 -2.87 -1.00
CA CYS A 176 -7.89 -3.71 -0.52
C CYS A 176 -7.25 -5.00 0.02
N LEU A 177 -7.39 -5.22 1.33
CA LEU A 177 -6.61 -6.19 2.07
C LEU A 177 -7.48 -7.30 2.66
N ILE A 178 -6.93 -8.51 2.68
CA ILE A 178 -7.46 -9.64 3.43
C ILE A 178 -6.37 -10.17 4.36
N ALA A 179 -6.71 -10.78 5.48
CA ALA A 179 -5.72 -11.50 6.28
C ALA A 179 -4.97 -12.53 5.40
N LYS A 180 -3.64 -12.60 5.54
CA LYS A 180 -2.78 -13.28 4.54
C LYS A 180 -3.12 -14.75 4.29
N ASP A 181 -3.61 -15.46 5.30
CA ASP A 181 -3.91 -16.89 5.25
C ASP A 181 -5.39 -17.16 4.91
N SER A 182 -6.21 -16.11 4.78
CA SER A 182 -7.63 -16.23 4.46
C SER A 182 -7.87 -16.47 2.97
N ASP A 183 -8.86 -17.31 2.66
CA ASP A 183 -9.30 -17.54 1.29
C ASP A 183 -10.37 -16.49 0.89
N PRO A 184 -10.09 -15.63 -0.11
CA PRO A 184 -11.01 -14.58 -0.53
C PRO A 184 -12.31 -15.12 -1.15
N THR A 185 -12.35 -16.38 -1.56
CA THR A 185 -13.56 -17.03 -2.10
C THR A 185 -14.48 -17.53 -0.99
N ARG A 186 -13.94 -17.74 0.21
CA ARG A 186 -14.66 -18.26 1.37
C ARG A 186 -15.07 -17.18 2.35
N THR A 187 -14.95 -15.90 1.98
CA THR A 187 -15.41 -14.80 2.83
C THR A 187 -16.92 -14.73 2.85
N ILE A 188 -17.45 -14.14 3.92
CA ILE A 188 -18.89 -13.96 4.11
C ILE A 188 -19.55 -13.13 2.99
N ASP A 189 -18.79 -12.29 2.28
CA ASP A 189 -19.25 -11.55 1.10
C ASP A 189 -19.76 -12.43 -0.04
N ASN A 190 -19.21 -13.65 -0.14
CA ASN A 190 -19.58 -14.60 -1.18
C ASN A 190 -20.71 -15.53 -0.74
N ALA A 191 -21.11 -15.47 0.53
CA ALA A 191 -22.14 -16.35 1.06
C ALA A 191 -23.48 -16.05 0.38
N LYS A 192 -24.11 -17.11 -0.11
CA LYS A 192 -25.44 -17.10 -0.69
C LYS A 192 -26.40 -17.85 0.21
N GLN A 193 -27.68 -17.55 0.06
CA GLN A 193 -28.71 -18.35 0.69
C GLN A 193 -28.51 -19.83 0.34
N GLY A 194 -28.43 -20.68 1.37
CA GLY A 194 -28.17 -22.10 1.25
C GLY A 194 -26.73 -22.51 1.58
N ASP A 195 -25.77 -21.59 1.54
CA ASP A 195 -24.38 -21.87 1.88
C ASP A 195 -24.24 -22.15 3.38
N CYS A 196 -23.26 -23.00 3.72
CA CYS A 196 -22.92 -23.27 5.10
C CYS A 196 -21.73 -22.42 5.54
N LEU A 197 -21.76 -22.03 6.80
CA LEU A 197 -20.79 -21.12 7.39
C LEU A 197 -20.13 -21.78 8.59
N HIS A 198 -18.81 -21.60 8.68
CA HIS A 198 -18.02 -21.94 9.85
C HIS A 198 -17.74 -20.66 10.65
N LYS A 199 -17.92 -20.72 11.97
CA LYS A 199 -17.62 -19.62 12.89
C LYS A 199 -16.29 -19.89 13.60
N SER A 200 -15.25 -19.21 13.15
CA SER A 200 -13.88 -19.29 13.71
C SER A 200 -13.64 -18.35 14.90
N GLY A 201 -14.56 -17.41 15.15
CA GLY A 201 -14.46 -16.44 16.25
C GLY A 201 -15.77 -15.69 16.49
N ALA A 202 -15.78 -14.74 17.43
CA ALA A 202 -17.00 -13.99 17.77
C ALA A 202 -17.60 -13.26 16.55
N ASN A 203 -16.73 -12.69 15.71
CA ASN A 203 -17.06 -11.85 14.57
C ASN A 203 -16.47 -12.39 13.24
N ASP A 204 -16.13 -13.68 13.18
CA ASP A 204 -15.49 -14.27 12.01
C ASP A 204 -16.32 -15.46 11.51
N LEU A 205 -16.91 -15.29 10.33
CA LEU A 205 -17.69 -16.29 9.62
C LEU A 205 -17.08 -16.48 8.23
N THR A 206 -16.89 -17.74 7.86
CA THR A 206 -16.39 -18.12 6.55
C THR A 206 -17.30 -19.14 5.88
N VAL A 207 -17.47 -19.05 4.57
CA VAL A 207 -18.18 -20.05 3.78
C VAL A 207 -17.40 -21.37 3.86
N THR A 208 -18.11 -22.46 4.09
CA THR A 208 -17.56 -23.81 4.18
C THR A 208 -18.47 -24.81 3.46
N SER A 209 -17.96 -26.02 3.23
CA SER A 209 -18.80 -27.09 2.69
C SER A 209 -19.88 -27.45 3.71
N CYS A 210 -21.14 -27.58 3.28
CA CYS A 210 -22.23 -28.08 4.13
C CYS A 210 -22.04 -29.53 4.59
N THR A 211 -21.14 -30.27 3.95
CA THR A 211 -20.77 -31.63 4.39
C THR A 211 -19.61 -31.63 5.39
N SER A 212 -19.01 -30.46 5.68
CA SER A 212 -17.95 -30.34 6.67
C SER A 212 -18.52 -30.58 8.06
N SER A 213 -17.75 -31.26 8.92
CA SER A 213 -18.05 -31.34 10.36
C SER A 213 -18.00 -29.99 11.06
N ASP A 214 -17.30 -29.03 10.45
CA ASP A 214 -17.06 -27.71 11.02
C ASP A 214 -18.09 -26.69 10.51
N ALA A 215 -19.16 -27.15 9.84
CA ALA A 215 -20.25 -26.29 9.44
C ALA A 215 -21.16 -26.02 10.65
N ASP A 216 -21.14 -24.79 11.15
CA ASP A 216 -21.93 -24.39 12.32
C ASP A 216 -23.34 -23.93 11.91
N TYR A 217 -23.43 -23.20 10.79
CA TYR A 217 -24.65 -22.55 10.36
C TYR A 217 -24.95 -22.75 8.88
N LYS A 218 -26.22 -22.59 8.51
CA LYS A 218 -26.68 -22.42 7.13
C LYS A 218 -27.26 -21.03 6.93
N LEU A 219 -26.81 -20.31 5.91
CA LEU A 219 -27.36 -19.00 5.58
C LEU A 219 -28.77 -19.15 5.01
N LEU A 220 -29.77 -18.64 5.73
CA LEU A 220 -31.18 -18.72 5.31
C LEU A 220 -31.61 -17.50 4.51
N ALA A 221 -31.14 -16.32 4.89
CA ALA A 221 -31.43 -15.07 4.21
C ALA A 221 -30.47 -13.95 4.64
N THR A 222 -30.40 -12.88 3.85
CA THR A 222 -29.68 -11.65 4.20
C THR A 222 -30.68 -10.50 4.24
N MET A 223 -30.67 -9.75 5.34
CA MET A 223 -31.60 -8.65 5.65
C MET A 223 -30.83 -7.35 5.90
N THR A 224 -31.54 -6.23 5.97
CA THR A 224 -30.97 -4.91 6.34
C THR A 224 -30.97 -4.67 7.85
N SER A 225 -31.54 -5.57 8.65
CA SER A 225 -31.59 -5.50 10.11
C SER A 225 -31.83 -6.88 10.73
N GLU A 226 -31.22 -7.16 11.88
CA GLU A 226 -31.39 -8.43 12.61
C GLU A 226 -32.84 -8.70 13.01
N THR A 227 -33.61 -7.64 13.29
CA THR A 227 -35.01 -7.79 13.73
C THR A 227 -35.87 -8.48 12.67
N MET A 228 -35.48 -8.39 11.40
CA MET A 228 -36.17 -9.05 10.28
C MET A 228 -35.93 -10.57 10.26
N CYS A 229 -34.83 -11.05 10.87
CA CYS A 229 -34.54 -12.48 10.95
C CYS A 229 -35.51 -13.25 11.86
N THR A 230 -36.19 -12.57 12.78
CA THR A 230 -37.20 -13.18 13.66
C THR A 230 -38.38 -13.79 12.89
N SER A 231 -38.67 -13.29 11.69
CA SER A 231 -39.72 -13.80 10.80
C SER A 231 -39.22 -14.90 9.86
N ILE A 232 -37.92 -15.20 9.85
CA ILE A 232 -37.33 -16.22 8.98
C ILE A 232 -37.42 -17.58 9.67
N LYS A 233 -38.21 -18.48 9.09
CA LYS A 233 -38.40 -19.83 9.62
C LYS A 233 -37.07 -20.58 9.69
N GLY A 234 -36.76 -21.12 10.87
CA GLY A 234 -35.54 -21.89 11.10
C GLY A 234 -34.32 -21.04 11.43
N SER A 235 -34.45 -19.70 11.50
CA SER A 235 -33.39 -18.84 12.01
C SER A 235 -33.19 -19.08 13.50
N ILE A 236 -31.98 -19.45 13.89
CA ILE A 236 -31.56 -19.71 15.28
C ILE A 236 -30.50 -18.71 15.76
N ALA A 237 -29.85 -18.00 14.85
CA ALA A 237 -28.87 -16.97 15.15
C ALA A 237 -28.92 -15.85 14.11
N THR A 238 -28.38 -14.68 14.48
CA THR A 238 -28.14 -13.57 13.57
C THR A 238 -26.67 -13.18 13.61
N PHE A 239 -26.20 -12.61 12.51
CA PHE A 239 -24.86 -12.05 12.44
C PHE A 239 -24.89 -10.74 11.68
N ASP A 240 -24.53 -9.66 12.37
CA ASP A 240 -24.32 -8.36 11.76
C ASP A 240 -22.99 -8.30 11.01
N TYR A 241 -23.08 -7.84 9.78
CA TYR A 241 -21.95 -7.72 8.89
C TYR A 241 -22.04 -6.42 8.09
N GLN A 242 -20.94 -5.69 8.03
CA GLN A 242 -20.84 -4.47 7.24
C GLN A 242 -19.56 -4.52 6.41
N LEU A 243 -19.72 -4.44 5.09
CA LEU A 243 -18.60 -4.18 4.19
C LEU A 243 -18.16 -2.72 4.35
N PRO A 244 -16.86 -2.43 4.22
CA PRO A 244 -16.39 -1.05 4.04
C PRO A 244 -17.22 -0.36 2.95
N GLY A 245 -17.77 0.82 3.26
CA GLY A 245 -18.58 1.60 2.32
C GLY A 245 -19.96 1.03 1.95
N SER A 246 -20.43 -0.05 2.60
CA SER A 246 -21.80 -0.56 2.41
C SER A 246 -22.73 -0.22 3.58
N ILE A 247 -24.03 -0.34 3.34
CA ILE A 247 -25.01 -0.41 4.43
C ILE A 247 -24.78 -1.70 5.25
N PRO A 248 -24.93 -1.65 6.58
CA PRO A 248 -24.94 -2.85 7.42
C PRO A 248 -26.00 -3.85 6.94
N LYS A 249 -25.69 -5.13 7.06
CA LYS A 249 -26.58 -6.25 6.75
C LYS A 249 -26.61 -7.22 7.93
N ALA A 250 -27.74 -7.90 8.08
CA ALA A 250 -27.89 -8.98 9.03
C ALA A 250 -28.06 -10.30 8.28
N LEU A 251 -27.30 -11.31 8.68
CA LEU A 251 -27.42 -12.68 8.17
C LEU A 251 -28.33 -13.47 9.10
N CYS A 252 -29.39 -14.07 8.54
CA CYS A 252 -30.29 -14.95 9.28
C CYS A 252 -29.79 -16.39 9.15
N LEU A 253 -29.37 -16.98 10.27
CA LEU A 253 -28.62 -18.23 10.29
C LEU A 253 -29.46 -19.36 10.89
N GLY A 254 -29.55 -20.48 10.17
CA GLY A 254 -30.14 -21.73 10.63
C GLY A 254 -29.07 -22.75 11.05
N SER A 255 -29.51 -23.90 11.56
CA SER A 255 -28.60 -25.04 11.79
C SER A 255 -28.03 -25.54 10.46
N ALA A 256 -26.73 -25.87 10.43
CA ALA A 256 -26.12 -26.54 9.29
C ALA A 256 -26.57 -28.02 9.16
N HIS A 257 -26.98 -28.63 10.28
CA HIS A 257 -27.33 -30.04 10.41
C HIS A 257 -28.73 -30.26 11.01
#